data_AF-T0J8S5-F1
#
_entry.id   AF-T0J8S5-F1
#
_cell.length_a   1.000
_cell.length_b   1.000
_cell.length_c   1.000
_cell.angle_alpha   90.00
_cell.angle_beta   90.00
_cell.angle_gamma   90.00
#
_symmetry.space_group_name_H-M   'P 1'
#
loop_
_entity.id
_entity.type
_entity.pdbx_description
1 polymer ?
#
loop_
_entity_poly.entity_id
_entity_poly.type
_entity_poly.pdbx_seq_one_letter_code
_entity_poly.pdbx_strand_id
1 'polypeptide(L)'
;MIDQRVGVGGKPYGIGFEVALPNDWNERFLFQGGGGLNGVVRPATGNIAAGGNPALARGFAVASTDSGHKGANFDASFREDQRASLDFAYAALGRVADAAKRLIVLRYGRAAARSYFAGCSTGGKEAMIAAQRFPDAFDGIIAGAPAMRTGHSNLALANAQVAFNRIAPRDAGGMPITYMAFPPADKALILRALLAACDGRDGREDGIIADPVGCRFDPAILACSGAKTADCLSKEQVHALQFAFAGPRSITGAQIYPGFPYDTGIVAESDPISGFLPSAKPGPLGPPRRDMSIDVDALWQKVQDDANQRLVDSWPWTNLSSFLGHGGKLILYHGVSDPWFSAWDTVGWFERAQAANGGPDKWGSAARLYLVPGMGHCSGGNAFDRFDLLDSLVNWVEHSSPPQAVTASRKSETMPLCPYPKAAVATGKRFQCVRLRPDPL
;
A
#
# COMPACT_ATOMS: atom_id res chain seq x y z
N MET A 1 8.81 -18.53 20.58
CA MET A 1 8.90 -19.07 19.21
C MET A 1 7.98 -20.28 19.11
N ILE A 2 7.23 -20.41 18.02
CA ILE A 2 6.31 -21.52 17.74
C ILE A 2 6.95 -22.43 16.68
N ASP A 3 6.72 -23.73 16.74
CA ASP A 3 7.05 -24.67 15.66
C ASP A 3 8.53 -24.72 15.24
N GLN A 4 9.45 -24.71 16.22
CA GLN A 4 10.89 -24.81 15.95
C GLN A 4 11.25 -26.09 15.21
N ARG A 5 12.10 -25.96 14.19
CA ARG A 5 12.61 -27.09 13.40
C ARG A 5 13.89 -26.73 12.65
N VAL A 6 14.55 -27.77 12.13
CA VAL A 6 15.61 -27.65 11.12
C VAL A 6 14.98 -27.89 9.74
N GLY A 7 15.21 -26.96 8.81
CA GLY A 7 14.70 -27.00 7.44
C GLY A 7 15.78 -27.26 6.40
N VAL A 8 15.48 -26.88 5.16
CA VAL A 8 16.40 -27.06 4.01
C VAL A 8 17.78 -26.47 4.30
N GLY A 9 18.83 -27.21 3.94
CA GLY A 9 20.23 -26.80 4.16
C GLY A 9 20.65 -26.72 5.63
N GLY A 10 19.93 -27.36 6.55
CA GLY A 10 20.25 -27.33 7.98
C GLY A 10 19.90 -26.02 8.68
N LYS A 11 19.16 -25.11 8.02
CA LYS A 11 18.79 -23.81 8.58
C LYS A 11 17.70 -23.94 9.65
N PRO A 12 17.80 -23.20 10.78
CA PRO A 12 16.73 -23.19 11.78
C PRO A 12 15.54 -22.34 11.30
N TYR A 13 14.33 -22.88 11.40
CA TYR A 13 13.07 -22.19 11.14
C TYR A 13 12.13 -22.31 12.34
N GLY A 14 11.17 -21.39 12.40
CA GLY A 14 10.18 -21.31 13.47
C GLY A 14 9.58 -19.91 13.50
N ILE A 15 8.36 -19.80 14.00
CA ILE A 15 7.63 -18.53 14.03
C ILE A 15 8.04 -17.78 15.29
N GLY A 16 8.89 -16.78 15.13
CA GLY A 16 9.20 -15.80 16.18
C GLY A 16 8.05 -14.81 16.31
N PHE A 17 7.76 -14.45 17.56
CA PHE A 17 6.72 -13.47 17.86
C PHE A 17 7.02 -12.79 19.19
N GLU A 18 6.49 -11.57 19.35
CA GLU A 18 6.47 -10.81 20.59
C GLU A 18 5.01 -10.53 20.94
N VAL A 19 4.69 -10.53 22.25
CA VAL A 19 3.41 -10.06 22.76
C VAL A 19 3.66 -9.07 23.89
N ALA A 20 3.27 -7.82 23.70
CA ALA A 20 3.25 -6.80 24.73
C ALA A 20 1.90 -6.82 25.46
N LEU A 21 1.94 -6.96 26.78
CA LEU A 21 0.78 -7.08 27.65
C LEU A 21 0.82 -5.94 28.69
N PRO A 22 0.10 -4.82 28.47
CA PRO A 22 0.13 -3.66 29.37
C PRO A 22 -0.49 -3.98 30.73
N ASN A 23 -0.08 -3.28 31.79
CA ASN A 23 -0.72 -3.43 33.10
C ASN A 23 -2.17 -2.91 33.06
N ASP A 24 -2.37 -1.73 32.50
CA ASP A 24 -3.68 -1.10 32.31
C ASP A 24 -4.29 -1.55 30.97
N TRP A 25 -4.64 -2.83 30.91
CA TRP A 25 -5.21 -3.44 29.70
C TRP A 25 -6.68 -3.06 29.52
N ASN A 26 -7.02 -2.57 28.32
CA ASN A 26 -8.35 -2.10 27.95
C ASN A 26 -9.24 -3.21 27.33
N GLU A 27 -8.87 -4.47 27.52
CA GLU A 27 -9.56 -5.66 27.00
C GLU A 27 -9.48 -5.85 25.48
N ARG A 28 -8.69 -5.04 24.76
CA ARG A 28 -8.50 -5.14 23.32
C ARG A 28 -7.18 -5.82 22.97
N PHE A 29 -7.19 -6.59 21.88
CA PHE A 29 -6.01 -7.18 21.27
C PHE A 29 -5.76 -6.54 19.90
N LEU A 30 -4.50 -6.23 19.55
CA LEU A 30 -4.08 -5.82 18.22
C LEU A 30 -2.96 -6.73 17.69
N PHE A 31 -3.15 -7.30 16.51
CA PHE A 31 -2.06 -7.89 15.75
C PHE A 31 -1.43 -6.84 14.83
N GLN A 32 -0.15 -6.56 15.02
CA GLN A 32 0.64 -5.66 14.19
C GLN A 32 1.25 -6.44 13.01
N GLY A 33 0.84 -6.09 11.80
CA GLY A 33 1.41 -6.65 10.58
C GLY A 33 2.88 -6.28 10.36
N GLY A 34 3.57 -7.06 9.52
CA GLY A 34 4.98 -6.89 9.19
C GLY A 34 5.26 -5.90 8.05
N GLY A 35 6.42 -6.05 7.41
CA GLY A 35 6.87 -5.27 6.26
C GLY A 35 8.00 -5.95 5.48
N GLY A 36 8.03 -5.73 4.16
CA GLY A 36 9.01 -6.36 3.25
C GLY A 36 8.76 -7.86 3.09
N LEU A 37 9.79 -8.68 3.17
CA LEU A 37 9.62 -10.14 3.15
C LEU A 37 9.48 -10.76 4.54
N ASN A 38 9.30 -9.92 5.58
CA ASN A 38 9.43 -10.23 7.00
C ASN A 38 10.71 -11.06 7.28
N GLY A 39 10.86 -11.66 8.46
CA GLY A 39 12.16 -12.17 8.93
C GLY A 39 12.70 -11.48 10.20
N VAL A 40 11.94 -10.54 10.76
CA VAL A 40 12.28 -9.81 11.98
C VAL A 40 11.03 -9.64 12.85
N VAL A 41 11.14 -9.98 14.14
CA VAL A 41 10.13 -9.64 15.14
C VAL A 41 10.32 -8.17 15.52
N ARG A 42 9.36 -7.32 15.14
CA ARG A 42 9.37 -5.89 15.49
C ARG A 42 8.78 -5.67 16.88
N PRO A 43 9.19 -4.64 17.64
CA PRO A 43 8.52 -4.30 18.89
C PRO A 43 7.00 -4.19 18.71
N ALA A 44 6.25 -4.84 19.59
CA ALA A 44 4.81 -4.95 19.53
C ALA A 44 4.14 -3.68 20.11
N THR A 45 4.25 -2.56 19.40
CA THR A 45 3.72 -1.26 19.87
C THR A 45 2.36 -0.88 19.25
N GLY A 46 2.10 -1.30 18.00
CA GLY A 46 0.84 -1.05 17.29
C GLY A 46 0.74 0.36 16.70
N ASN A 47 1.67 0.74 15.84
CA ASN A 47 1.79 2.14 15.36
C ASN A 47 0.98 2.44 14.08
N ILE A 48 0.50 1.42 13.36
CA ILE A 48 -0.08 1.60 12.03
C ILE A 48 -1.42 2.32 12.12
N ALA A 49 -1.50 3.47 11.45
CA ALA A 49 -2.67 4.36 11.42
C ALA A 49 -3.23 4.69 12.81
N ALA A 50 -2.37 4.76 13.82
CA ALA A 50 -2.70 5.04 15.22
C ALA A 50 -2.32 6.48 15.63
N GLY A 51 -2.34 7.43 14.68
CA GLY A 51 -1.96 8.83 14.95
C GLY A 51 -0.62 8.95 15.70
N GLY A 52 -0.59 9.81 16.73
CA GLY A 52 0.58 9.99 17.58
C GLY A 52 0.65 9.07 18.81
N ASN A 53 -0.34 8.21 19.03
CA ASN A 53 -0.44 7.38 20.23
C ASN A 53 -0.60 5.90 19.83
N PRO A 54 0.42 5.04 19.95
CA PRO A 54 0.33 3.68 19.46
C PRO A 54 -0.61 2.80 20.31
N ALA A 55 -1.08 1.68 19.75
CA ALA A 55 -2.09 0.84 20.40
C ALA A 55 -1.69 0.35 21.80
N LEU A 56 -0.42 -0.02 22.01
CA LEU A 56 0.07 -0.45 23.32
C LEU A 56 -0.10 0.66 24.37
N ALA A 57 0.17 1.91 24.00
CA ALA A 57 0.01 3.08 24.88
C ALA A 57 -1.47 3.46 25.12
N ARG A 58 -2.39 2.94 24.29
CA ARG A 58 -3.85 3.02 24.52
C ARG A 58 -4.40 1.87 25.37
N GLY A 59 -3.52 0.98 25.84
CA GLY A 59 -3.89 -0.17 26.67
C GLY A 59 -4.23 -1.45 25.89
N PHE A 60 -3.91 -1.55 24.60
CA PHE A 60 -4.08 -2.80 23.86
C PHE A 60 -3.00 -3.81 24.26
N ALA A 61 -3.36 -5.09 24.35
CA ALA A 61 -2.38 -6.15 24.17
C ALA A 61 -1.98 -6.18 22.69
N VAL A 62 -0.69 -6.22 22.38
CA VAL A 62 -0.20 -6.15 20.99
C VAL A 62 0.69 -7.33 20.68
N ALA A 63 0.52 -7.94 19.51
CA ALA A 63 1.43 -8.98 19.01
C ALA A 63 2.10 -8.58 17.70
N SER A 64 3.30 -9.12 17.45
CA SER A 64 4.03 -9.01 16.19
C SER A 64 4.74 -10.33 15.88
N THR A 65 5.15 -10.55 14.62
CA THR A 65 5.84 -11.78 14.21
C THR A 65 6.88 -11.56 13.11
N ASP A 66 7.89 -12.43 13.06
CA ASP A 66 8.84 -12.52 11.94
C ASP A 66 8.30 -13.33 10.75
N SER A 67 7.13 -13.95 10.89
CA SER A 67 6.51 -14.79 9.85
C SER A 67 7.28 -16.07 9.50
N GLY A 68 7.96 -16.69 10.48
CA GLY A 68 8.43 -18.08 10.36
C GLY A 68 9.91 -18.26 9.99
N HIS A 69 10.64 -17.16 9.81
CA HIS A 69 12.04 -17.19 9.42
C HIS A 69 12.79 -15.99 10.00
N LYS A 70 14.13 -16.01 9.91
CA LYS A 70 14.99 -14.86 10.25
C LYS A 70 15.74 -14.43 9.00
N GLY A 71 15.77 -13.13 8.74
CA GLY A 71 16.43 -12.58 7.56
C GLY A 71 16.49 -11.06 7.58
N ALA A 72 17.40 -10.50 6.77
CA ALA A 72 17.37 -9.07 6.49
C ALA A 72 16.06 -8.71 5.76
N ASN A 73 15.68 -7.43 5.80
CA ASN A 73 14.52 -6.99 5.05
C ASN A 73 14.72 -7.28 3.55
N PHE A 74 13.74 -7.92 2.92
CA PHE A 74 13.79 -8.41 1.53
C PHE A 74 14.73 -9.60 1.24
N ASP A 75 15.18 -10.34 2.26
CA ASP A 75 15.81 -11.65 2.06
C ASP A 75 14.77 -12.71 1.66
N ALA A 76 14.88 -13.22 0.44
CA ALA A 76 13.96 -14.23 -0.11
C ALA A 76 14.43 -15.68 0.12
N SER A 77 15.57 -15.91 0.79
CA SER A 77 16.18 -17.24 0.91
C SER A 77 15.34 -18.24 1.70
N PHE A 78 14.36 -17.79 2.48
CA PHE A 78 13.39 -18.67 3.14
C PHE A 78 12.52 -19.44 2.16
N ARG A 79 12.36 -18.97 0.91
CA ARG A 79 11.52 -19.61 -0.10
C ARG A 79 12.02 -20.97 -0.60
N GLU A 80 13.28 -21.27 -0.33
CA GLU A 80 13.87 -22.60 -0.55
C GLU A 80 13.23 -23.67 0.35
N ASP A 81 12.63 -23.26 1.48
CA ASP A 81 11.96 -24.15 2.41
C ASP A 81 10.43 -23.98 2.34
N GLN A 82 9.73 -25.06 1.99
CA GLN A 82 8.28 -25.07 1.78
C GLN A 82 7.49 -24.54 2.99
N ARG A 83 7.84 -24.96 4.21
CA ARG A 83 7.07 -24.58 5.40
C ARG A 83 7.36 -23.13 5.79
N ALA A 84 8.58 -22.65 5.59
CA ALA A 84 8.89 -21.23 5.78
C ALA A 84 8.10 -20.34 4.78
N SER A 85 7.94 -20.79 3.53
CA SER A 85 7.06 -20.14 2.57
C SER A 85 5.60 -20.09 3.02
N LEU A 86 5.07 -21.19 3.56
CA LEU A 86 3.68 -21.24 4.06
C LEU A 86 3.48 -20.38 5.31
N ASP A 87 4.48 -20.34 6.20
CA ASP A 87 4.48 -19.48 7.38
C ASP A 87 4.42 -18.00 6.99
N PHE A 88 5.25 -17.56 6.03
CA PHE A 88 5.20 -16.21 5.47
C PHE A 88 3.91 -15.92 4.70
N ALA A 89 3.38 -16.92 3.99
CA ALA A 89 2.19 -16.73 3.16
C ALA A 89 0.94 -16.47 3.99
N TYR A 90 0.73 -17.22 5.07
CA TYR A 90 -0.44 -17.02 5.93
C TYR A 90 -0.35 -17.71 7.29
N ALA A 91 0.37 -18.83 7.42
CA ALA A 91 0.21 -19.70 8.59
C ALA A 91 0.69 -19.05 9.89
N ALA A 92 1.70 -18.17 9.83
CA ALA A 92 2.17 -17.45 11.01
C ALA A 92 1.09 -16.55 11.63
N LEU A 93 0.19 -15.97 10.82
CA LEU A 93 -0.84 -15.03 11.29
C LEU A 93 -1.79 -15.72 12.27
N GLY A 94 -2.40 -16.84 11.85
CA GLY A 94 -3.32 -17.61 12.70
C GLY A 94 -2.63 -18.17 13.94
N ARG A 95 -1.43 -18.75 13.78
CA ARG A 95 -0.68 -19.36 14.89
C ARG A 95 -0.29 -18.35 15.97
N VAL A 96 0.16 -17.17 15.56
CA VAL A 96 0.54 -16.10 16.51
C VAL A 96 -0.69 -15.45 17.12
N ALA A 97 -1.79 -15.27 16.38
CA ALA A 97 -3.04 -14.77 16.93
C ALA A 97 -3.58 -15.70 18.04
N ASP A 98 -3.60 -17.01 17.79
CA ASP A 98 -4.03 -18.01 18.79
C ASP A 98 -3.12 -18.02 20.01
N ALA A 99 -1.80 -17.98 19.81
CA ALA A 99 -0.83 -17.95 20.90
C ALA A 99 -0.98 -16.67 21.74
N ALA A 100 -1.11 -15.49 21.10
CA ALA A 100 -1.31 -14.23 21.78
C ALA A 100 -2.61 -14.21 22.59
N LYS A 101 -3.73 -14.68 22.03
CA LYS A 101 -5.01 -14.78 22.74
C LYS A 101 -4.94 -15.70 23.96
N ARG A 102 -4.20 -16.81 23.89
CA ARG A 102 -3.96 -17.68 25.06
C ARG A 102 -3.11 -16.98 26.13
N LEU A 103 -2.06 -16.27 25.72
CA LEU A 103 -1.22 -15.50 26.66
C LEU A 103 -2.01 -14.36 27.34
N ILE A 104 -2.93 -13.71 26.62
CA ILE A 104 -3.85 -12.72 27.17
C ILE A 104 -4.74 -13.35 28.26
N VAL A 105 -5.34 -14.51 27.99
CA VAL A 105 -6.14 -15.24 29.00
C VAL A 105 -5.31 -15.60 30.22
N LEU A 106 -4.07 -16.09 30.03
CA LEU A 106 -3.17 -16.43 31.13
C LEU A 106 -2.78 -15.21 31.98
N ARG A 107 -2.60 -14.04 31.36
CA ARG A 107 -2.16 -12.81 32.03
C ARG A 107 -3.30 -12.07 32.75
N TYR A 108 -4.50 -12.05 32.18
CA TYR A 108 -5.61 -11.22 32.65
C TYR A 108 -6.81 -12.03 33.17
N GLY A 109 -6.78 -13.36 33.08
CA GLY A 109 -7.85 -14.26 33.54
C GLY A 109 -9.09 -14.30 32.65
N ARG A 110 -9.07 -13.63 31.50
CA ARG A 110 -10.19 -13.55 30.54
C ARG A 110 -9.71 -13.28 29.12
N ALA A 111 -10.55 -13.63 28.15
CA ALA A 111 -10.27 -13.36 26.74
C ALA A 111 -10.39 -11.87 26.40
N ALA A 112 -9.75 -11.43 25.32
CA ALA A 112 -9.97 -10.10 24.77
C ALA A 112 -11.43 -9.95 24.34
N ALA A 113 -12.05 -8.82 24.68
CA ALA A 113 -13.41 -8.50 24.27
C ALA A 113 -13.53 -8.23 22.77
N ARG A 114 -12.47 -7.63 22.19
CA ARG A 114 -12.33 -7.37 20.76
C ARG A 114 -10.89 -7.58 20.28
N SER A 115 -10.75 -8.07 19.06
CA SER A 115 -9.48 -8.34 18.39
C SER A 115 -9.35 -7.53 17.10
N TYR A 116 -8.22 -6.89 16.92
CA TYR A 116 -7.95 -5.99 15.80
C TYR A 116 -6.70 -6.43 15.04
N PHE A 117 -6.61 -6.08 13.76
CA PHE A 117 -5.39 -6.20 12.96
C PHE A 117 -5.07 -4.85 12.33
N ALA A 118 -3.81 -4.41 12.35
CA ALA A 118 -3.37 -3.26 11.58
C ALA A 118 -2.00 -3.51 10.94
N GLY A 119 -1.90 -3.25 9.64
CA GLY A 119 -0.66 -3.41 8.89
C GLY A 119 -0.62 -2.54 7.64
N CYS A 120 0.59 -2.20 7.18
CA CYS A 120 0.80 -1.50 5.93
C CYS A 120 1.82 -2.26 5.04
N SER A 121 1.76 -2.12 3.71
CA SER A 121 2.64 -2.85 2.79
C SER A 121 2.39 -4.36 2.84
N THR A 122 3.41 -5.18 3.13
CA THR A 122 3.26 -6.60 3.47
C THR A 122 2.33 -6.81 4.65
N GLY A 123 2.36 -5.94 5.66
CA GLY A 123 1.38 -5.95 6.74
C GLY A 123 -0.04 -5.64 6.25
N GLY A 124 -0.21 -4.83 5.21
CA GLY A 124 -1.51 -4.59 4.57
C GLY A 124 -2.02 -5.82 3.81
N LYS A 125 -1.12 -6.55 3.14
CA LYS A 125 -1.41 -7.87 2.57
C LYS A 125 -1.81 -8.87 3.67
N GLU A 126 -1.07 -8.93 4.77
CA GLU A 126 -1.40 -9.79 5.92
C GLU A 126 -2.75 -9.44 6.54
N ALA A 127 -3.08 -8.15 6.65
CA ALA A 127 -4.38 -7.67 7.11
C ALA A 127 -5.52 -8.19 6.20
N MET A 128 -5.32 -8.14 4.87
CA MET A 128 -6.28 -8.72 3.93
C MET A 128 -6.37 -10.25 4.08
N ILE A 129 -5.25 -10.95 4.23
CA ILE A 129 -5.23 -12.40 4.45
C ILE A 129 -5.93 -12.77 5.76
N ALA A 130 -5.81 -11.95 6.81
CA ALA A 130 -6.54 -12.13 8.05
C ALA A 130 -8.06 -12.13 7.81
N ALA A 131 -8.58 -11.16 7.05
CA ALA A 131 -10.01 -11.12 6.68
C ALA A 131 -10.44 -12.31 5.80
N GLN A 132 -9.57 -12.73 4.87
CA GLN A 132 -9.89 -13.73 3.85
C GLN A 132 -9.78 -15.18 4.36
N ARG A 133 -8.80 -15.47 5.22
CA ARG A 133 -8.44 -16.83 5.64
C ARG A 133 -8.64 -17.11 7.13
N PHE A 134 -8.78 -16.06 7.95
CA PHE A 134 -9.00 -16.16 9.39
C PHE A 134 -10.18 -15.27 9.82
N PRO A 135 -11.37 -15.43 9.21
CA PRO A 135 -12.48 -14.49 9.38
C PRO A 135 -12.86 -14.30 10.85
N ASP A 136 -12.84 -15.36 11.67
CA ASP A 136 -13.24 -15.28 13.08
C ASP A 136 -12.12 -14.79 14.03
N ALA A 137 -10.92 -14.53 13.52
CA ALA A 137 -9.78 -14.16 14.35
C ALA A 137 -9.79 -12.68 14.75
N PHE A 138 -10.46 -11.80 13.99
CA PHE A 138 -10.43 -10.36 14.21
C PHE A 138 -11.79 -9.73 13.93
N ASP A 139 -12.17 -8.74 14.74
CA ASP A 139 -13.41 -7.97 14.61
C ASP A 139 -13.21 -6.71 13.76
N GLY A 140 -11.97 -6.19 13.70
CA GLY A 140 -11.63 -4.99 12.93
C GLY A 140 -10.25 -5.08 12.27
N ILE A 141 -10.14 -4.65 11.02
CA ILE A 141 -8.91 -4.75 10.24
C ILE A 141 -8.59 -3.42 9.54
N ILE A 142 -7.33 -2.97 9.65
CA ILE A 142 -6.75 -1.87 8.86
C ILE A 142 -5.71 -2.44 7.89
N ALA A 143 -5.93 -2.24 6.59
CA ALA A 143 -5.01 -2.62 5.53
C ALA A 143 -4.49 -1.38 4.77
N GLY A 144 -3.27 -0.96 5.08
CA GLY A 144 -2.58 0.15 4.42
C GLY A 144 -1.75 -0.30 3.22
N ALA A 145 -1.80 0.42 2.10
CA ALA A 145 -1.00 0.20 0.90
C ALA A 145 -0.68 -1.29 0.63
N PRO A 146 -1.72 -2.15 0.51
CA PRO A 146 -1.52 -3.59 0.63
C PRO A 146 -0.70 -4.17 -0.52
N ALA A 147 0.31 -4.97 -0.20
CA ALA A 147 1.16 -5.67 -1.17
C ALA A 147 0.44 -6.90 -1.78
N MET A 148 -0.71 -6.68 -2.43
CA MET A 148 -1.69 -7.74 -2.74
C MET A 148 -1.25 -8.75 -3.79
N ARG A 149 -0.35 -8.35 -4.69
CA ARG A 149 0.16 -9.17 -5.82
C ARG A 149 1.51 -8.70 -6.34
N THR A 150 2.52 -8.77 -5.47
CA THR A 150 3.86 -8.20 -5.69
C THR A 150 4.57 -8.64 -6.98
N GLY A 151 4.32 -9.85 -7.49
CA GLY A 151 4.86 -10.29 -8.78
C GLY A 151 4.39 -9.41 -9.94
N HIS A 152 3.11 -9.02 -9.93
CA HIS A 152 2.51 -8.16 -10.96
C HIS A 152 2.97 -6.70 -10.83
N SER A 153 3.06 -6.18 -9.60
CA SER A 153 3.54 -4.80 -9.40
C SER A 153 5.03 -4.68 -9.77
N ASN A 154 5.87 -5.64 -9.38
CA ASN A 154 7.28 -5.64 -9.75
C ASN A 154 7.49 -5.75 -11.27
N LEU A 155 6.64 -6.50 -11.98
CA LEU A 155 6.63 -6.55 -13.44
C LEU A 155 6.29 -5.16 -14.02
N ALA A 156 5.26 -4.49 -13.50
CA ALA A 156 4.89 -3.14 -13.94
C ALA A 156 6.03 -2.13 -13.73
N LEU A 157 6.71 -2.19 -12.58
CA LEU A 157 7.89 -1.35 -12.31
C LEU A 157 9.05 -1.65 -13.25
N ALA A 158 9.33 -2.93 -13.53
CA ALA A 158 10.36 -3.30 -14.49
C ALA A 158 10.02 -2.79 -15.91
N ASN A 159 8.74 -2.85 -16.30
CA ASN A 159 8.27 -2.34 -17.58
C ASN A 159 8.44 -0.81 -17.71
N ALA A 160 8.05 -0.06 -16.68
CA ALA A 160 8.27 1.38 -16.60
C ALA A 160 9.77 1.74 -16.64
N GLN A 161 10.57 1.03 -15.85
CA GLN A 161 12.02 1.21 -15.76
C GLN A 161 12.71 1.02 -17.12
N VAL A 162 12.32 0.01 -17.91
CA VAL A 162 12.86 -0.19 -19.27
C VAL A 162 12.49 0.97 -20.20
N ALA A 163 11.26 1.49 -20.12
CA ALA A 163 10.87 2.66 -20.91
C ALA A 163 11.73 3.89 -20.57
N PHE A 164 12.02 4.11 -19.28
CA PHE A 164 12.89 5.19 -18.84
C PHE A 164 14.36 4.97 -19.24
N ASN A 165 14.86 3.74 -19.15
CA ASN A 165 16.22 3.39 -19.58
C ASN A 165 16.46 3.66 -21.08
N ARG A 166 15.44 3.45 -21.92
CA ARG A 166 15.53 3.67 -23.38
C ARG A 166 15.76 5.13 -23.77
N ILE A 167 15.29 6.06 -22.96
CA ILE A 167 15.40 7.51 -23.23
C ILE A 167 16.51 8.16 -22.42
N ALA A 168 17.11 7.44 -21.47
CA ALA A 168 18.15 7.96 -20.61
C ALA A 168 19.48 8.15 -21.37
N PRO A 169 20.28 9.16 -21.02
CA PRO A 169 21.66 9.24 -21.50
C PRO A 169 22.48 8.05 -20.98
N ARG A 170 23.59 7.76 -21.65
CA ARG A 170 24.48 6.64 -21.32
C ARG A 170 25.73 7.12 -20.59
N ASP A 171 26.23 6.30 -19.66
CA ASP A 171 27.54 6.49 -19.04
C ASP A 171 28.68 6.07 -19.99
N ALA A 172 29.93 6.23 -19.54
CA ALA A 172 31.11 5.86 -20.32
C ALA A 172 31.18 4.37 -20.70
N GLY A 173 30.47 3.50 -19.95
CA GLY A 173 30.35 2.08 -20.25
C GLY A 173 29.18 1.76 -21.19
N GLY A 174 28.46 2.77 -21.69
CA GLY A 174 27.31 2.59 -22.57
C GLY A 174 26.02 2.20 -21.84
N MET A 175 25.99 2.22 -20.50
CA MET A 175 24.82 1.83 -19.71
C MET A 175 23.93 3.04 -19.41
N PRO A 176 22.60 2.87 -19.33
CA PRO A 176 21.69 3.99 -19.08
C PRO A 176 21.87 4.59 -17.67
N ILE A 177 21.86 5.92 -17.61
CA ILE A 177 21.81 6.71 -16.38
C ILE A 177 20.34 7.08 -16.13
N THR A 178 19.55 6.12 -15.63
CA THR A 178 18.08 6.21 -15.64
C THR A 178 17.53 7.48 -15.01
N TYR A 179 18.08 7.95 -13.89
CA TYR A 179 17.57 9.15 -13.22
C TYR A 179 17.65 10.41 -14.10
N MET A 180 18.49 10.39 -15.13
CA MET A 180 18.61 11.46 -16.13
C MET A 180 17.62 11.31 -17.30
N ALA A 181 16.77 10.27 -17.33
CA ALA A 181 15.60 10.24 -18.20
C ALA A 181 14.66 11.43 -17.91
N PHE A 182 14.60 11.85 -16.65
CA PHE A 182 13.90 13.04 -16.18
C PHE A 182 14.79 13.79 -15.17
N PRO A 183 15.69 14.68 -15.63
CA PRO A 183 16.47 15.53 -14.72
C PRO A 183 15.57 16.41 -13.85
N PRO A 184 16.11 17.01 -12.77
CA PRO A 184 15.32 17.81 -11.83
C PRO A 184 14.46 18.91 -12.47
N ALA A 185 14.95 19.55 -13.53
CA ALA A 185 14.19 20.57 -14.27
C ALA A 185 12.95 19.99 -14.96
N ASP A 186 13.06 18.80 -15.56
CA ASP A 186 11.94 18.13 -16.21
C ASP A 186 10.92 17.64 -15.18
N LYS A 187 11.39 17.13 -14.03
CA LYS A 187 10.51 16.78 -12.90
C LYS A 187 9.74 17.99 -12.36
N ALA A 188 10.41 19.14 -12.24
CA ALA A 188 9.76 20.39 -11.84
C ALA A 188 8.71 20.86 -12.87
N LEU A 189 9.00 20.69 -14.17
CA LEU A 189 8.04 21.00 -15.24
C LEU A 189 6.81 20.09 -15.17
N ILE A 190 7.01 18.78 -14.99
CA ILE A 190 5.93 17.79 -14.82
C ILE A 190 5.06 18.15 -13.60
N LEU A 191 5.68 18.40 -12.44
CA LEU A 191 4.94 18.73 -11.22
C LEU A 191 4.10 20.01 -11.39
N ARG A 192 4.67 21.07 -11.98
CA ARG A 192 3.93 22.32 -12.22
C ARG A 192 2.74 22.11 -13.14
N ALA A 193 2.91 21.38 -14.23
CA ALA A 193 1.83 21.12 -15.18
C ALA A 193 0.75 20.22 -14.59
N LEU A 194 1.14 19.24 -13.77
CA LEU A 194 0.22 18.37 -13.04
C LEU A 194 -0.62 19.18 -12.04
N LEU A 195 0.00 20.04 -11.24
CA LEU A 195 -0.71 20.92 -10.30
C LEU A 195 -1.65 21.87 -11.05
N ALA A 196 -1.20 22.50 -12.14
CA ALA A 196 -2.04 23.38 -12.95
C ALA A 196 -3.28 22.66 -13.53
N ALA A 197 -3.19 21.35 -13.81
CA ALA A 197 -4.30 20.56 -14.32
C ALA A 197 -5.28 20.08 -13.21
N CYS A 198 -4.80 19.93 -11.98
CA CYS A 198 -5.51 19.11 -10.98
C CYS A 198 -5.66 19.70 -9.57
N ASP A 199 -4.78 20.59 -9.10
CA ASP A 199 -4.76 21.15 -7.73
C ASP A 199 -6.07 21.92 -7.44
N GLY A 200 -6.34 22.98 -8.21
CA GLY A 200 -7.50 23.86 -8.02
C GLY A 200 -8.91 23.22 -8.10
N ARG A 201 -9.03 21.94 -8.47
CA ARG A 201 -10.32 21.26 -8.68
C ARG A 201 -11.10 21.04 -7.39
N ASP A 202 -10.41 20.99 -6.26
CA ASP A 202 -11.02 20.88 -4.95
C ASP A 202 -11.34 22.24 -4.30
N GLY A 203 -11.13 23.35 -5.03
CA GLY A 203 -11.36 24.70 -4.56
C GLY A 203 -10.17 25.34 -3.83
N ARG A 204 -9.00 24.68 -3.82
CA ARG A 204 -7.73 25.22 -3.32
C ARG A 204 -6.57 24.93 -4.25
N GLU A 205 -5.60 25.83 -4.27
CA GLU A 205 -4.28 25.60 -4.87
C GLU A 205 -3.27 25.52 -3.72
N ASP A 206 -3.15 24.34 -3.11
CA ASP A 206 -2.31 24.12 -1.93
C ASP A 206 -1.25 23.01 -2.13
N GLY A 207 -1.03 22.67 -3.41
CA GLY A 207 -0.05 21.68 -3.83
C GLY A 207 -0.53 20.25 -3.58
N ILE A 208 -1.83 20.01 -3.44
CA ILE A 208 -2.45 18.71 -3.20
C ILE A 208 -3.51 18.44 -4.26
N ILE A 209 -3.52 17.24 -4.81
CA ILE A 209 -4.59 16.82 -5.70
C ILE A 209 -5.63 16.08 -4.86
N ALA A 210 -6.55 16.81 -4.19
CA ALA A 210 -7.47 16.16 -3.25
C ALA A 210 -8.48 15.22 -3.95
N ASP A 211 -8.70 15.41 -5.26
CA ASP A 211 -9.49 14.53 -6.13
C ASP A 211 -8.60 13.76 -7.13
N PRO A 212 -7.86 12.73 -6.67
CA PRO A 212 -6.96 11.97 -7.52
C PRO A 212 -7.71 11.16 -8.59
N VAL A 213 -8.96 10.76 -8.31
CA VAL A 213 -9.84 10.08 -9.28
C VAL A 213 -10.24 11.05 -10.39
N GLY A 214 -10.57 12.28 -10.01
CA GLY A 214 -10.96 13.38 -10.87
C GLY A 214 -9.86 13.97 -11.74
N CYS A 215 -8.60 13.85 -11.32
CA CYS A 215 -7.46 14.37 -12.05
C CYS A 215 -7.36 13.76 -13.46
N ARG A 216 -7.19 14.64 -14.45
CA ARG A 216 -7.04 14.30 -15.87
C ARG A 216 -5.82 15.04 -16.40
N PHE A 217 -4.65 14.51 -16.04
CA PHE A 217 -3.37 14.98 -16.54
C PHE A 217 -2.90 14.08 -17.68
N ASP A 218 -2.52 14.68 -18.81
CA ASP A 218 -1.85 14.00 -19.90
C ASP A 218 -0.52 14.73 -20.15
N PRO A 219 0.65 14.08 -20.00
CA PRO A 219 1.94 14.72 -20.23
C PRO A 219 2.14 15.22 -21.67
N ALA A 220 1.28 14.86 -22.63
CA ALA A 220 1.31 15.41 -23.99
C ALA A 220 1.25 16.94 -24.04
N ILE A 221 0.63 17.59 -23.03
CA ILE A 221 0.61 19.06 -22.92
C ILE A 221 2.01 19.68 -22.77
N LEU A 222 3.01 18.88 -22.36
CA LEU A 222 4.39 19.31 -22.20
C LEU A 222 5.25 19.04 -23.44
N ALA A 223 4.71 18.46 -24.52
CA ALA A 223 5.53 18.05 -25.67
C ALA A 223 6.16 19.25 -26.41
N CYS A 224 7.45 19.17 -26.69
CA CYS A 224 8.13 20.13 -27.56
C CYS A 224 7.58 20.06 -29.00
N SER A 225 7.37 21.21 -29.64
CA SER A 225 7.03 21.29 -31.07
C SER A 225 8.23 20.97 -31.98
N GLY A 226 9.45 21.19 -31.48
CA GLY A 226 10.72 20.91 -32.14
C GLY A 226 11.71 20.17 -31.23
N ALA A 227 12.99 20.55 -31.30
CA ALA A 227 14.02 19.99 -30.42
C ALA A 227 13.70 20.25 -28.93
N LYS A 228 14.20 19.36 -28.06
CA LYS A 228 14.07 19.52 -26.60
C LYS A 228 14.67 20.84 -26.15
N THR A 229 13.89 21.64 -25.41
CA THR A 229 14.36 22.84 -24.69
C THR A 229 14.17 22.64 -23.18
N ALA A 230 14.48 23.66 -22.37
CA ALA A 230 14.27 23.61 -20.92
C ALA A 230 12.78 23.65 -20.51
N ASP A 231 11.89 24.11 -21.40
CA ASP A 231 10.49 24.46 -21.06
C ASP A 231 9.46 23.41 -21.51
N CYS A 232 9.90 22.34 -22.17
CA CYS A 232 9.06 21.27 -22.68
C CYS A 232 9.77 19.92 -22.54
N LEU A 233 9.03 18.81 -22.67
CA LEU A 233 9.53 17.45 -22.70
C LEU A 233 9.70 16.97 -24.15
N SER A 234 10.68 16.11 -24.39
CA SER A 234 10.83 15.48 -25.71
C SER A 234 9.64 14.55 -25.98
N LYS A 235 9.40 14.22 -27.25
CA LYS A 235 8.34 13.27 -27.63
C LYS A 235 8.55 11.90 -26.98
N GLU A 236 9.80 11.48 -26.86
CA GLU A 236 10.21 10.23 -26.22
C GLU A 236 9.95 10.25 -24.71
N GLN A 237 10.21 11.38 -24.03
CA GLN A 237 9.89 11.57 -22.61
C GLN A 237 8.38 11.51 -22.36
N VAL A 238 7.58 12.20 -23.18
CA VAL A 238 6.11 12.18 -23.09
C VAL A 238 5.58 10.75 -23.27
N HIS A 239 6.03 10.06 -24.32
CA HIS A 239 5.62 8.69 -24.59
C HIS A 239 6.04 7.73 -23.46
N ALA A 240 7.25 7.87 -22.91
CA ALA A 240 7.70 7.07 -21.77
C ALA A 240 6.84 7.29 -20.52
N LEU A 241 6.40 8.53 -20.26
CA LEU A 241 5.46 8.82 -19.16
C LEU A 241 4.11 8.15 -19.41
N GLN A 242 3.50 8.34 -20.58
CA GLN A 242 2.19 7.73 -20.90
C GLN A 242 2.25 6.20 -20.81
N PHE A 243 3.31 5.60 -21.35
CA PHE A 243 3.52 4.15 -21.31
C PHE A 243 3.70 3.63 -19.89
N ALA A 244 4.56 4.26 -19.08
CA ALA A 244 4.86 3.82 -17.72
C ALA A 244 3.64 3.95 -16.80
N PHE A 245 2.90 5.06 -16.89
CA PHE A 245 1.73 5.31 -16.04
C PHE A 245 0.47 4.55 -16.47
N ALA A 246 0.40 4.05 -17.72
CA ALA A 246 -0.71 3.18 -18.16
C ALA A 246 -0.62 1.73 -17.62
N GLY A 247 0.57 1.31 -17.18
CA GLY A 247 0.83 -0.06 -16.74
C GLY A 247 0.96 -1.06 -17.90
N PRO A 248 1.55 -2.24 -17.66
CA PRO A 248 1.85 -3.23 -18.69
C PRO A 248 0.59 -3.91 -19.23
N ARG A 249 0.60 -4.15 -20.55
CA ARG A 249 -0.38 -4.99 -21.26
C ARG A 249 0.32 -6.15 -21.96
N SER A 250 -0.37 -7.28 -22.07
CA SER A 250 0.07 -8.41 -22.91
C SER A 250 0.06 -8.03 -24.40
N ILE A 251 0.68 -8.86 -25.24
CA ILE A 251 0.59 -8.72 -26.69
C ILE A 251 -0.85 -8.81 -27.23
N THR A 252 -1.75 -9.45 -26.49
CA THR A 252 -3.19 -9.54 -26.81
C THR A 252 -4.00 -8.35 -26.31
N GLY A 253 -3.35 -7.39 -25.63
CA GLY A 253 -3.99 -6.18 -25.09
C GLY A 253 -4.58 -6.31 -23.69
N ALA A 254 -4.44 -7.46 -23.03
CA ALA A 254 -4.93 -7.68 -21.67
C ALA A 254 -4.11 -6.86 -20.66
N GLN A 255 -4.78 -6.16 -19.74
CA GLN A 255 -4.10 -5.40 -18.68
C GLN A 255 -3.53 -6.36 -17.63
N ILE A 256 -2.20 -6.35 -17.42
CA ILE A 256 -1.52 -7.25 -16.48
C ILE A 256 -1.55 -6.66 -15.06
N TYR A 257 -1.22 -5.37 -14.94
CA TYR A 257 -1.28 -4.60 -13.70
C TYR A 257 -1.82 -3.20 -14.05
N PRO A 258 -2.69 -2.58 -13.24
CA PRO A 258 -3.20 -1.26 -13.56
C PRO A 258 -2.05 -0.24 -13.65
N GLY A 259 -2.36 0.88 -14.29
CA GLY A 259 -1.51 2.05 -14.27
C GLY A 259 -1.29 2.61 -12.86
N PHE A 260 -0.43 3.62 -12.77
CA PHE A 260 -0.21 4.39 -11.54
C PHE A 260 -0.95 5.74 -11.64
N PRO A 261 -1.47 6.27 -10.53
CA PRO A 261 -2.01 7.63 -10.49
C PRO A 261 -0.93 8.67 -10.82
N TYR A 262 -1.31 9.72 -11.56
CA TYR A 262 -0.55 10.96 -11.56
C TYR A 262 -0.89 11.74 -10.30
N ASP A 263 0.12 11.94 -9.45
CA ASP A 263 0.00 12.67 -8.20
C ASP A 263 1.32 13.36 -7.85
N THR A 264 1.32 14.27 -6.89
CA THR A 264 2.45 15.19 -6.65
C THR A 264 3.72 14.49 -6.18
N GLY A 265 3.60 13.35 -5.50
CA GLY A 265 4.73 12.57 -4.99
C GLY A 265 5.44 11.71 -6.06
N ILE A 266 4.94 11.65 -7.31
CA ILE A 266 5.61 10.89 -8.38
C ILE A 266 7.03 11.40 -8.69
N VAL A 267 7.31 12.66 -8.37
CA VAL A 267 8.63 13.30 -8.58
C VAL A 267 9.53 13.27 -7.34
N ALA A 268 9.08 12.66 -6.23
CA ALA A 268 9.80 12.71 -4.97
C ALA A 268 11.19 12.03 -5.05
N GLU A 269 12.21 12.70 -4.51
CA GLU A 269 13.60 12.20 -4.44
C GLU A 269 13.98 11.67 -3.03
N SER A 270 13.01 11.63 -2.11
CA SER A 270 13.03 11.11 -0.71
C SER A 270 11.58 11.20 -0.18
N ASP A 271 11.01 10.43 0.75
CA ASP A 271 11.40 9.56 1.87
C ASP A 271 10.12 8.73 2.24
N PRO A 272 10.15 7.48 2.75
CA PRO A 272 11.25 6.51 2.81
C PRO A 272 11.50 5.78 1.47
N ILE A 273 10.65 6.00 0.46
CA ILE A 273 10.79 5.43 -0.89
C ILE A 273 10.62 6.56 -1.90
N SER A 274 11.53 6.66 -2.88
CA SER A 274 11.45 7.65 -3.97
C SER A 274 10.19 7.46 -4.80
N GLY A 275 9.71 8.54 -5.42
CA GLY A 275 8.53 8.53 -6.28
C GLY A 275 8.69 7.64 -7.52
N PHE A 276 7.60 7.51 -8.28
CA PHE A 276 7.54 6.64 -9.45
C PHE A 276 8.53 7.04 -10.56
N LEU A 277 8.86 8.34 -10.69
CA LEU A 277 9.90 8.77 -11.62
C LEU A 277 11.30 8.42 -11.10
N PRO A 278 12.20 7.92 -11.97
CA PRO A 278 13.53 7.43 -11.57
C PRO A 278 14.32 8.42 -10.71
N SER A 279 14.85 7.95 -9.59
CA SER A 279 15.68 8.72 -8.67
C SER A 279 17.16 8.32 -8.79
N ALA A 280 18.07 9.26 -8.48
CA ALA A 280 19.49 8.96 -8.37
C ALA A 280 19.82 8.13 -7.12
N LYS A 281 18.92 8.10 -6.13
CA LYS A 281 19.11 7.34 -4.90
C LYS A 281 18.74 5.86 -5.11
N PRO A 282 19.50 4.92 -4.53
CA PRO A 282 19.11 3.51 -4.53
C PRO A 282 17.76 3.30 -3.84
N GLY A 283 16.98 2.36 -4.37
CA GLY A 283 15.74 1.93 -3.73
C GLY A 283 15.99 0.87 -2.65
N PRO A 284 14.95 0.46 -1.92
CA PRO A 284 15.04 -0.57 -0.88
C PRO A 284 15.43 -1.96 -1.41
N LEU A 285 15.28 -2.22 -2.72
CA LEU A 285 15.72 -3.44 -3.39
C LEU A 285 17.12 -3.35 -4.01
N GLY A 286 17.85 -2.25 -3.76
CA GLY A 286 19.17 -2.00 -4.34
C GLY A 286 19.15 -0.99 -5.50
N PRO A 287 20.22 -0.94 -6.32
CA PRO A 287 20.32 0.02 -7.41
C PRO A 287 19.26 -0.24 -8.50
N PRO A 288 18.82 0.82 -9.21
CA PRO A 288 17.85 0.67 -10.30
C PRO A 288 18.38 -0.24 -11.40
N ARG A 289 17.50 -1.08 -11.94
CA ARG A 289 17.83 -1.97 -13.05
C ARG A 289 18.13 -1.17 -14.32
N ARG A 290 19.15 -1.60 -15.06
CA ARG A 290 19.60 -0.94 -16.30
C ARG A 290 19.21 -1.71 -17.57
N ASP A 291 18.22 -2.59 -17.46
CA ASP A 291 17.71 -3.39 -18.57
C ASP A 291 17.14 -2.48 -19.67
N MET A 292 17.41 -2.81 -20.94
CA MET A 292 16.94 -2.03 -22.11
C MET A 292 15.73 -2.67 -22.82
N SER A 293 15.38 -3.88 -22.41
CA SER A 293 14.33 -4.70 -22.99
C SER A 293 13.67 -5.55 -21.91
N ILE A 294 12.40 -5.86 -22.12
CA ILE A 294 11.60 -6.70 -21.25
C ILE A 294 10.63 -7.49 -22.12
N ASP A 295 10.53 -8.78 -21.86
CA ASP A 295 9.47 -9.63 -22.40
C ASP A 295 8.34 -9.68 -21.37
N VAL A 296 7.33 -8.84 -21.59
CA VAL A 296 6.21 -8.66 -20.66
C VAL A 296 5.39 -9.94 -20.53
N ASP A 297 5.13 -10.63 -21.64
CA ASP A 297 4.33 -11.86 -21.65
C ASP A 297 5.09 -13.02 -21.00
N ALA A 298 6.39 -13.18 -21.27
CA ALA A 298 7.19 -14.22 -20.61
C ALA A 298 7.33 -13.98 -19.10
N LEU A 299 7.52 -12.73 -18.67
CA LEU A 299 7.54 -12.41 -17.25
C LEU A 299 6.17 -12.60 -16.60
N TRP A 300 5.09 -12.24 -17.29
CA TRP A 300 3.75 -12.46 -16.78
C TRP A 300 3.46 -13.95 -16.61
N GLN A 301 3.81 -14.78 -17.59
CA GLN A 301 3.72 -16.23 -17.48
C GLN A 301 4.52 -16.75 -16.28
N LYS A 302 5.75 -16.27 -16.09
CA LYS A 302 6.57 -16.63 -14.92
C LYS A 302 5.91 -16.25 -13.59
N VAL A 303 5.32 -15.06 -13.50
CA VAL A 303 4.57 -14.61 -12.30
C VAL A 303 3.36 -15.52 -12.07
N GLN A 304 2.64 -15.88 -13.13
CA GLN A 304 1.49 -16.76 -13.04
C GLN A 304 1.90 -18.16 -12.60
N ASP A 305 3.05 -18.68 -13.02
CA ASP A 305 3.53 -20.03 -12.69
C ASP A 305 4.25 -20.11 -11.33
N ASP A 306 4.55 -18.99 -10.68
CA ASP A 306 5.19 -18.96 -9.36
C ASP A 306 4.20 -19.38 -8.26
N ALA A 307 4.35 -20.61 -7.75
CA ALA A 307 3.54 -21.15 -6.66
C ALA A 307 3.66 -20.34 -5.37
N ASN A 308 4.84 -19.78 -5.04
CA ASN A 308 5.01 -18.93 -3.87
C ASN A 308 4.25 -17.62 -4.04
N GLN A 309 4.22 -17.05 -5.25
CA GLN A 309 3.44 -15.86 -5.54
C GLN A 309 1.94 -16.12 -5.33
N ARG A 310 1.41 -17.23 -5.88
CA ARG A 310 0.00 -17.60 -5.70
C ARG A 310 -0.40 -17.77 -4.22
N LEU A 311 0.51 -18.25 -3.37
CA LEU A 311 0.24 -18.43 -1.95
C LEU A 311 0.09 -17.10 -1.19
N VAL A 312 0.89 -16.09 -1.56
CA VAL A 312 0.93 -14.79 -0.89
C VAL A 312 -0.06 -13.78 -1.47
N ASP A 313 -0.57 -14.01 -2.69
CA ASP A 313 -1.53 -13.10 -3.33
C ASP A 313 -2.84 -13.01 -2.53
N SER A 314 -3.21 -11.79 -2.16
CA SER A 314 -4.49 -11.46 -1.51
C SER A 314 -5.46 -10.72 -2.45
N TRP A 315 -5.02 -10.39 -3.66
CA TRP A 315 -5.81 -9.69 -4.67
C TRP A 315 -7.00 -10.50 -5.27
N PRO A 316 -6.89 -11.82 -5.55
CA PRO A 316 -7.95 -12.53 -6.25
C PRO A 316 -9.23 -12.71 -5.42
N TRP A 317 -9.10 -12.91 -4.11
CA TRP A 317 -10.23 -13.26 -3.24
C TRP A 317 -10.96 -12.02 -2.74
N THR A 318 -12.26 -11.94 -3.02
CA THR A 318 -13.11 -10.78 -2.67
C THR A 318 -14.36 -11.16 -1.88
N ASN A 319 -14.72 -12.44 -1.76
CA ASN A 319 -15.85 -12.86 -0.94
C ASN A 319 -15.47 -12.89 0.54
N LEU A 320 -15.97 -11.92 1.31
CA LEU A 320 -15.68 -11.79 2.74
C LEU A 320 -16.89 -12.17 3.60
N SER A 321 -17.81 -13.00 3.09
CA SER A 321 -19.09 -13.29 3.74
C SER A 321 -18.97 -13.76 5.19
N SER A 322 -17.96 -14.57 5.53
CA SER A 322 -17.75 -15.02 6.91
C SER A 322 -17.27 -13.89 7.81
N PHE A 323 -16.24 -13.13 7.39
CA PHE A 323 -15.72 -11.97 8.12
C PHE A 323 -16.77 -10.86 8.28
N LEU A 324 -17.61 -10.61 7.27
CA LEU A 324 -18.68 -9.63 7.39
C LEU A 324 -19.87 -10.20 8.19
N GLY A 325 -20.10 -11.51 8.13
CA GLY A 325 -21.23 -12.20 8.75
C GLY A 325 -21.20 -12.20 10.28
N HIS A 326 -20.01 -12.23 10.89
CA HIS A 326 -19.84 -12.05 12.33
C HIS A 326 -19.64 -10.58 12.76
N GLY A 327 -19.83 -9.62 11.85
CA GLY A 327 -19.80 -8.19 12.14
C GLY A 327 -18.47 -7.47 11.89
N GLY A 328 -17.49 -8.16 11.29
CA GLY A 328 -16.16 -7.63 11.01
C GLY A 328 -16.16 -6.34 10.19
N LYS A 329 -15.25 -5.42 10.54
CA LYS A 329 -15.09 -4.11 9.89
C LYS A 329 -13.73 -3.97 9.23
N LEU A 330 -13.71 -3.43 8.02
CA LEU A 330 -12.50 -3.27 7.21
C LEU A 330 -12.26 -1.80 6.85
N ILE A 331 -11.08 -1.28 7.17
CA ILE A 331 -10.61 0.01 6.67
C ILE A 331 -9.38 -0.26 5.80
N LEU A 332 -9.42 0.23 4.56
CA LEU A 332 -8.24 0.32 3.71
C LEU A 332 -7.79 1.77 3.62
N TYR A 333 -6.49 1.97 3.50
CA TYR A 333 -5.96 3.25 3.06
C TYR A 333 -4.81 3.05 2.08
N HIS A 334 -4.59 4.00 1.17
CA HIS A 334 -3.49 3.91 0.21
C HIS A 334 -2.97 5.30 -0.11
N GLY A 335 -1.64 5.48 -0.06
CA GLY A 335 -1.01 6.68 -0.58
C GLY A 335 -1.17 6.75 -2.09
N VAL A 336 -1.69 7.86 -2.59
CA VAL A 336 -1.92 7.99 -4.04
C VAL A 336 -0.58 8.06 -4.76
N SER A 337 0.44 8.66 -4.18
CA SER A 337 1.80 8.69 -4.75
C SER A 337 2.64 7.45 -4.44
N ASP A 338 2.04 6.33 -4.03
CA ASP A 338 2.77 5.09 -3.77
C ASP A 338 3.45 4.59 -5.07
N PRO A 339 4.79 4.54 -5.09
CA PRO A 339 5.54 4.19 -6.29
C PRO A 339 5.65 2.68 -6.50
N TRP A 340 5.25 1.87 -5.53
CA TRP A 340 5.48 0.42 -5.54
C TRP A 340 4.20 -0.35 -5.80
N PHE A 341 3.12 0.02 -5.12
CA PHE A 341 1.80 -0.57 -5.31
C PHE A 341 0.87 0.53 -5.80
N SER A 342 0.25 0.31 -6.96
CA SER A 342 -0.68 1.30 -7.49
C SER A 342 -1.91 1.39 -6.59
N ALA A 343 -2.25 2.62 -6.17
CA ALA A 343 -3.52 2.89 -5.48
C ALA A 343 -4.73 2.44 -6.32
N TRP A 344 -4.61 2.44 -7.65
CA TRP A 344 -5.65 1.93 -8.56
C TRP A 344 -5.87 0.42 -8.43
N ASP A 345 -4.86 -0.36 -8.04
CA ASP A 345 -5.04 -1.78 -7.77
C ASP A 345 -5.90 -2.00 -6.52
N THR A 346 -5.72 -1.17 -5.48
CA THR A 346 -6.55 -1.20 -4.27
C THR A 346 -7.97 -0.71 -4.53
N VAL A 347 -8.16 0.36 -5.31
CA VAL A 347 -9.49 0.81 -5.73
C VAL A 347 -10.20 -0.31 -6.50
N GLY A 348 -9.55 -0.90 -7.50
CA GLY A 348 -10.13 -2.00 -8.26
C GLY A 348 -10.46 -3.21 -7.41
N TRP A 349 -9.63 -3.56 -6.41
CA TRP A 349 -9.97 -4.62 -5.45
C TRP A 349 -11.20 -4.26 -4.61
N PHE A 350 -11.25 -3.03 -4.10
CA PHE A 350 -12.35 -2.54 -3.26
C PHE A 350 -13.70 -2.59 -3.98
N GLU A 351 -13.73 -2.25 -5.26
CA GLU A 351 -14.96 -2.28 -6.08
C GLU A 351 -15.40 -3.70 -6.44
N ARG A 352 -14.45 -4.60 -6.73
CA ARG A 352 -14.78 -6.03 -6.90
C ARG A 352 -15.29 -6.64 -5.59
N ALA A 353 -14.72 -6.25 -4.44
CA ALA A 353 -15.19 -6.67 -3.14
C ALA A 353 -16.59 -6.09 -2.82
N GLN A 354 -16.87 -4.85 -3.20
CA GLN A 354 -18.21 -4.29 -3.12
C GLN A 354 -19.24 -5.15 -3.89
N ALA A 355 -18.92 -5.51 -5.14
CA ALA A 355 -19.79 -6.36 -5.95
C ALA A 355 -20.00 -7.76 -5.33
N ALA A 356 -18.94 -8.38 -4.82
CA ALA A 356 -19.00 -9.72 -4.22
C ALA A 356 -19.73 -9.77 -2.87
N ASN A 357 -19.84 -8.65 -2.15
CA ASN A 357 -20.37 -8.62 -0.77
C ASN A 357 -21.72 -7.89 -0.64
N GLY A 358 -22.51 -7.86 -1.70
CA GLY A 358 -23.90 -7.39 -1.66
C GLY A 358 -24.09 -5.92 -2.01
N GLY A 359 -23.20 -5.34 -2.82
CA GLY A 359 -23.36 -4.02 -3.39
C GLY A 359 -22.96 -2.86 -2.44
N PRO A 360 -23.12 -1.61 -2.90
CA PRO A 360 -22.59 -0.41 -2.24
C PRO A 360 -23.13 -0.20 -0.83
N ASP A 361 -24.41 -0.50 -0.57
CA ASP A 361 -25.02 -0.26 0.75
C ASP A 361 -24.47 -1.24 1.80
N LYS A 362 -24.47 -2.54 1.48
CA LYS A 362 -23.96 -3.57 2.39
C LYS A 362 -22.45 -3.43 2.60
N TRP A 363 -21.70 -3.24 1.52
CA TRP A 363 -20.27 -2.98 1.61
C TRP A 363 -19.97 -1.70 2.39
N GLY A 364 -20.73 -0.64 2.12
CA GLY A 364 -20.65 0.64 2.83
C GLY A 364 -21.03 0.58 4.32
N SER A 365 -21.61 -0.51 4.82
CA SER A 365 -21.85 -0.70 6.26
C SER A 365 -20.69 -1.38 7.01
N ALA A 366 -19.71 -1.91 6.27
CA ALA A 366 -18.64 -2.73 6.84
C ALA A 366 -17.23 -2.44 6.30
N ALA A 367 -17.10 -1.74 5.16
CA ALA A 367 -15.83 -1.41 4.57
C ALA A 367 -15.70 0.08 4.18
N ARG A 368 -14.50 0.64 4.36
CA ARG A 368 -14.13 2.00 3.94
C ARG A 368 -12.76 1.98 3.27
N LEU A 369 -12.57 2.80 2.24
CA LEU A 369 -11.29 3.06 1.61
C LEU A 369 -10.98 4.55 1.73
N TYR A 370 -9.76 4.89 2.18
CA TYR A 370 -9.23 6.25 2.22
C TYR A 370 -8.03 6.37 1.28
N LEU A 371 -8.18 7.15 0.21
CA LEU A 371 -7.03 7.56 -0.59
C LEU A 371 -6.35 8.74 0.11
N VAL A 372 -5.02 8.74 0.14
CA VAL A 372 -4.23 9.80 0.77
C VAL A 372 -3.40 10.51 -0.30
N PRO A 373 -3.90 11.64 -0.86
CA PRO A 373 -3.21 12.44 -1.85
C PRO A 373 -1.81 12.88 -1.41
N GLY A 374 -0.86 12.84 -2.34
CA GLY A 374 0.55 13.15 -2.15
C GLY A 374 1.33 12.10 -1.34
N MET A 375 0.66 11.18 -0.65
CA MET A 375 1.33 10.25 0.27
C MET A 375 2.04 9.17 -0.52
N GLY A 376 3.29 8.90 -0.16
CA GLY A 376 4.08 7.80 -0.72
C GLY A 376 3.68 6.45 -0.14
N HIS A 377 4.64 5.51 -0.15
CA HIS A 377 4.42 4.17 0.39
C HIS A 377 4.26 4.21 1.91
N CYS A 378 3.05 3.92 2.40
CA CYS A 378 2.61 3.92 3.81
C CYS A 378 2.62 5.26 4.57
N SER A 379 3.52 6.19 4.22
CA SER A 379 3.70 7.49 4.87
C SER A 379 4.56 8.41 3.99
N GLY A 380 4.79 9.64 4.43
CA GLY A 380 5.68 10.59 3.77
C GLY A 380 5.07 11.21 2.51
N GLY A 381 5.89 11.91 1.75
CA GLY A 381 5.45 12.74 0.62
C GLY A 381 4.89 14.10 1.04
N ASN A 382 4.47 14.90 0.05
CA ASN A 382 3.76 16.15 0.31
C ASN A 382 2.29 15.85 0.61
N ALA A 383 2.01 15.37 1.81
CA ALA A 383 0.71 14.78 2.13
C ALA A 383 0.24 15.09 3.55
N PHE A 384 -1.07 14.96 3.76
CA PHE A 384 -1.67 14.84 5.09
C PHE A 384 -1.58 13.37 5.53
N ASP A 385 -0.36 12.91 5.83
CA ASP A 385 -0.04 11.50 6.09
C ASP A 385 -0.18 11.08 7.56
N ARG A 386 -0.51 12.01 8.46
CA ARG A 386 -0.71 11.73 9.89
C ARG A 386 -2.19 11.70 10.23
N PHE A 387 -2.71 10.51 10.51
CA PHE A 387 -4.12 10.26 10.79
C PHE A 387 -4.33 9.10 11.77
N ASP A 388 -5.53 9.03 12.36
CA ASP A 388 -5.93 7.97 13.29
C ASP A 388 -7.14 7.20 12.75
N LEU A 389 -6.85 6.08 12.08
CA LEU A 389 -7.86 5.13 11.63
C LEU A 389 -8.10 4.03 12.69
N LEU A 390 -7.20 3.86 13.66
CA LEU A 390 -7.37 2.88 14.73
C LEU A 390 -8.54 3.25 15.64
N ASP A 391 -8.62 4.48 16.12
CA ASP A 391 -9.78 4.93 16.93
C ASP A 391 -11.08 4.90 16.11
N SER A 392 -10.99 5.27 14.84
CA SER A 392 -12.10 5.19 13.90
C SER A 392 -12.63 3.75 13.75
N LEU A 393 -11.73 2.76 13.66
CA LEU A 393 -12.08 1.34 13.56
C LEU A 393 -12.66 0.82 14.88
N VAL A 394 -12.07 1.16 16.02
CA VAL A 394 -12.56 0.77 17.36
C VAL A 394 -13.99 1.24 17.56
N ASN A 395 -14.26 2.53 17.29
CA ASN A 395 -15.60 3.09 17.38
C ASN A 395 -16.59 2.41 16.43
N TRP A 396 -16.13 1.98 15.26
CA TRP A 396 -16.98 1.28 14.32
C TRP A 396 -17.35 -0.13 14.80
N VAL A 397 -16.36 -0.88 15.27
CA VAL A 397 -16.55 -2.25 15.77
C VAL A 397 -17.38 -2.27 17.06
N GLU A 398 -17.10 -1.37 17.99
CA GLU A 398 -17.69 -1.43 19.34
C GLU A 398 -18.99 -0.64 19.47
N HIS A 399 -19.17 0.39 18.64
CA HIS A 399 -20.31 1.31 18.76
C HIS A 399 -21.10 1.47 17.47
N SER A 400 -20.82 0.67 16.44
CA SER A 400 -21.50 0.73 15.14
C SER A 400 -21.47 2.13 14.51
N SER A 401 -20.41 2.90 14.78
CA SER A 401 -20.22 4.26 14.27
C SER A 401 -19.28 4.23 13.05
N PRO A 402 -19.80 4.13 11.81
CA PRO A 402 -18.95 4.02 10.62
C PRO A 402 -18.14 5.30 10.41
N PRO A 403 -16.84 5.20 10.12
CA PRO A 403 -16.02 6.38 9.99
C PRO A 403 -16.42 7.14 8.72
N GLN A 404 -16.47 8.46 8.88
CA GLN A 404 -16.79 9.43 7.85
C GLN A 404 -15.48 10.10 7.42
N ALA A 405 -15.42 11.43 7.45
CA ALA A 405 -14.18 12.18 7.32
C ALA A 405 -13.27 11.93 8.54
N VAL A 406 -11.99 11.65 8.29
CA VAL A 406 -10.97 11.47 9.34
C VAL A 406 -9.97 12.62 9.23
N THR A 407 -9.75 13.36 10.32
CA THR A 407 -8.77 14.44 10.31
C THR A 407 -7.38 13.88 10.08
N ALA A 408 -6.72 14.38 9.04
CA ALA A 408 -5.30 14.16 8.81
C ALA A 408 -4.53 15.48 8.88
N SER A 409 -3.24 15.41 9.20
CA SER A 409 -2.38 16.59 9.36
C SER A 409 -1.12 16.52 8.52
N ARG A 410 -0.69 17.70 8.05
CA ARG A 410 0.57 17.97 7.37
C ARG A 410 1.18 19.20 8.04
N LYS A 411 2.31 19.05 8.75
CA LYS A 411 2.88 20.14 9.56
C LYS A 411 1.81 20.69 10.53
N SER A 412 1.45 21.98 10.43
CA SER A 412 0.40 22.63 11.24
C SER A 412 -0.96 22.69 10.52
N GLU A 413 -1.07 22.14 9.32
CA GLU A 413 -2.29 22.15 8.53
C GLU A 413 -3.10 20.88 8.77
N THR A 414 -4.41 20.95 8.58
CA THR A 414 -5.31 19.79 8.62
C THR A 414 -6.23 19.74 7.42
N MET A 415 -6.55 18.52 6.99
CA MET A 415 -7.50 18.22 5.93
C MET A 415 -8.23 16.92 6.27
N PRO A 416 -9.53 16.78 5.98
CA PRO A 416 -10.21 15.51 6.13
C PRO A 416 -9.76 14.52 5.07
N LEU A 417 -9.42 13.30 5.46
CA LEU A 417 -9.44 12.14 4.57
C LEU A 417 -10.89 11.71 4.38
N CYS A 418 -11.31 11.66 3.13
CA CYS A 418 -12.67 11.32 2.76
C CYS A 418 -12.79 9.84 2.37
N PRO A 419 -13.89 9.18 2.74
CA PRO A 419 -14.13 7.82 2.30
C PRO A 419 -14.43 7.81 0.80
N TYR A 420 -13.68 6.99 0.05
CA TYR A 420 -13.85 6.78 -1.39
C TYR A 420 -15.33 6.46 -1.73
N PRO A 421 -15.91 7.05 -2.79
CA PRO A 421 -15.27 7.88 -3.83
C PRO A 421 -15.36 9.39 -3.58
N LYS A 422 -15.50 9.83 -2.32
CA LYS A 422 -15.51 11.27 -1.98
C LYS A 422 -14.10 11.82 -1.86
N ALA A 423 -13.95 13.09 -2.21
CA ALA A 423 -12.73 13.89 -2.06
C ALA A 423 -12.99 15.06 -1.11
N ALA A 424 -11.93 15.60 -0.51
CA ALA A 424 -12.04 16.81 0.30
C ALA A 424 -12.15 18.02 -0.62
N VAL A 425 -13.18 18.85 -0.44
CA VAL A 425 -13.43 20.07 -1.22
C VAL A 425 -13.50 21.27 -0.28
N ALA A 426 -12.73 22.29 -0.58
CA ALA A 426 -12.69 23.52 0.20
C ALA A 426 -13.92 24.40 -0.09
N THR A 427 -14.53 24.88 0.98
CA THR A 427 -15.58 25.90 0.99
C THR A 427 -15.16 27.01 1.94
N GLY A 428 -14.48 28.02 1.41
CA GLY A 428 -13.81 29.06 2.20
C GLY A 428 -12.67 28.49 3.04
N LYS A 429 -12.80 28.53 4.38
CA LYS A 429 -11.79 27.99 5.32
C LYS A 429 -12.08 26.55 5.78
N ARG A 430 -13.16 25.93 5.32
CA ARG A 430 -13.59 24.58 5.75
C ARG A 430 -13.48 23.60 4.59
N PHE A 431 -13.33 22.32 4.90
CA PHE A 431 -13.41 21.23 3.92
C PHE A 431 -14.70 20.43 4.11
N GLN A 432 -15.24 19.91 3.01
CA GLN A 432 -16.35 18.95 3.01
C GLN A 432 -16.01 17.76 2.13
N CYS A 433 -16.43 16.56 2.52
CA CYS A 433 -16.29 15.38 1.67
C CYS A 433 -17.40 15.34 0.63
N VAL A 434 -17.06 15.60 -0.62
CA VAL A 434 -18.00 15.66 -1.74
C VAL A 434 -17.61 14.64 -2.79
N ARG A 435 -18.60 14.04 -3.43
CA ARG A 435 -18.39 13.18 -4.59
C ARG A 435 -18.23 14.08 -5.82
N LEU A 436 -17.00 14.20 -6.33
CA LEU A 436 -16.68 15.06 -7.48
C LEU A 436 -16.93 14.39 -8.84
N ARG A 437 -17.28 13.08 -8.86
CA ARG A 437 -17.72 12.36 -10.06
C ARG A 437 -18.88 11.40 -9.83
N PRO A 438 -19.79 11.24 -10.81
CA PRO A 438 -20.89 10.30 -10.71
C PRO A 438 -20.43 8.83 -10.69
N ASP A 439 -19.33 8.48 -11.39
CA ASP A 439 -18.90 7.07 -11.54
C ASP A 439 -17.53 6.77 -10.89
N PRO A 440 -17.36 5.58 -10.27
CA PRO A 440 -16.06 5.03 -9.86
C PRO A 440 -15.12 4.74 -11.05
N LEU A 441 -13.86 4.35 -10.78
CA LEU A 441 -12.79 4.19 -11.78
C LEU A 441 -12.96 3.01 -12.75
#